data_AF-A0A1B6HDX4-F1
#
_entry.id   AF-A0A1B6HDX4-F1
#
_cell.length_a   1.000
_cell.length_b   1.000
_cell.length_c   1.000
_cell.angle_alpha   90.00
_cell.angle_beta   90.00
_cell.angle_gamma   90.00
#
_symmetry.space_group_name_H-M   'P 1'
#
loop_
_entity.id
_entity.type
_entity.pdbx_description
1 polymer ?
#
loop_
_entity_poly.entity_id
_entity_poly.type
_entity_poly.pdbx_seq_one_letter_code
_entity_poly.pdbx_strand_id
1 'polypeptide(L)'
;MTKLKTLSSAYLMNECKNNIRDSLKCAVILDIKEMEPTATEILQSDIKHFLSTNDFKLLDRKIIEFILKLEHLDIEEIELWWALMSWVKYNYDEDTPGTTVREKLGNMLSYVRFLAMSQKEFAEEVVKT
;
A
#
# COMPACT_ATOMS: atom_id res chain seq x y z
N MET A 1 -3.86 32.21 -1.97
CA MET A 1 -3.82 30.84 -1.41
C MET A 1 -2.56 30.04 -1.77
N THR A 2 -1.89 30.31 -2.90
CA THR A 2 -0.73 29.53 -3.38
C THR A 2 0.47 29.53 -2.44
N LYS A 3 0.83 30.69 -1.85
CA LYS A 3 1.98 30.79 -0.92
C LYS A 3 1.82 29.94 0.34
N LEU A 4 0.62 29.88 0.90
CA LEU A 4 0.34 29.05 2.08
C LEU A 4 0.49 27.57 1.75
N LYS A 5 -0.07 27.12 0.61
CA LYS A 5 0.08 25.74 0.15
C LYS A 5 1.56 25.37 -0.02
N THR A 6 2.36 26.21 -0.67
CA THR A 6 3.80 25.96 -0.86
C THR A 6 4.57 25.89 0.46
N LEU A 7 4.32 26.81 1.39
CA LEU A 7 4.97 26.79 2.71
C LEU A 7 4.59 25.56 3.54
N SER A 8 3.30 25.20 3.55
CA SER A 8 2.81 24.02 4.25
C SER A 8 3.36 22.73 3.65
N SER A 9 3.45 22.62 2.31
CA SER A 9 4.09 21.48 1.65
C SER A 9 5.56 21.37 2.03
N ALA A 10 6.34 22.45 1.93
CA ALA A 10 7.77 22.41 2.27
C ALA A 10 8.01 22.00 3.74
N TYR A 11 7.17 22.49 4.66
CA TYR A 11 7.20 22.08 6.06
C TYR A 11 6.91 20.60 6.24
N LEU A 12 5.80 20.10 5.68
CA LEU A 12 5.41 18.69 5.77
C LEU A 12 6.45 17.77 5.14
N MET A 13 7.02 18.14 4.00
CA MET A 13 8.09 17.38 3.36
C MET A 13 9.29 17.20 4.29
N ASN A 14 9.68 18.26 5.02
CA ASN A 14 10.82 18.16 5.93
C ASN A 14 10.55 17.29 7.16
N GLU A 15 9.36 17.40 7.74
CA GLU A 15 9.00 16.69 8.98
C GLU A 15 8.63 15.21 8.71
N CYS A 16 7.99 14.91 7.59
CA CYS A 16 7.46 13.58 7.31
C CYS A 16 8.46 12.63 6.64
N LYS A 17 9.55 13.14 6.04
CA LYS A 17 10.52 12.36 5.23
C LYS A 17 11.25 11.21 5.94
N ASN A 18 11.12 11.07 7.27
CA ASN A 18 11.77 9.99 8.01
C ASN A 18 10.76 8.94 8.52
N ASN A 19 9.46 9.15 8.29
CA ASN A 19 8.41 8.23 8.68
C ASN A 19 7.65 7.79 7.43
N ILE A 20 7.68 6.49 7.14
CA ILE A 20 7.06 5.94 5.93
C ILE A 20 5.56 6.23 5.85
N ARG A 21 4.82 6.08 6.95
CA ARG A 21 3.38 6.31 6.98
C ARG A 21 3.05 7.78 6.71
N ASP A 22 3.80 8.70 7.32
CA ASP A 22 3.54 10.12 7.16
C ASP A 22 3.99 10.61 5.78
N SER A 23 5.09 10.07 5.24
CA SER A 23 5.53 10.29 3.85
C SER A 23 4.49 9.81 2.84
N LEU A 24 3.96 8.59 3.01
CA LEU A 24 2.91 8.04 2.14
C LEU A 24 1.61 8.86 2.24
N LYS A 25 1.22 9.30 3.44
CA LYS A 25 0.06 10.20 3.61
C LYS A 25 0.27 11.53 2.89
N CYS A 26 1.46 12.13 2.98
CA CYS A 26 1.76 13.36 2.26
C CYS A 26 1.67 13.18 0.75
N ALA A 27 2.29 12.11 0.24
CA ALA A 27 2.30 11.80 -1.19
C ALA A 27 0.88 11.53 -1.73
N VAL A 28 0.13 10.64 -1.07
CA VAL A 28 -1.10 10.06 -1.64
C VAL A 28 -2.38 10.75 -1.16
N ILE A 29 -2.47 11.07 0.13
CA ILE A 29 -3.71 11.62 0.71
C ILE A 29 -3.74 13.15 0.60
N LEU A 30 -2.61 13.80 0.84
CA LEU A 30 -2.47 15.25 0.74
C LEU A 30 -2.07 15.72 -0.67
N ASP A 31 -1.83 14.79 -1.61
CA ASP A 31 -1.45 15.06 -3.01
C ASP A 31 -0.23 15.98 -3.12
N ILE A 32 0.75 15.80 -2.21
CA ILE A 32 2.06 16.44 -2.29
C ILE A 32 2.96 15.54 -3.13
N LYS A 33 2.81 15.62 -4.44
CA LYS A 33 3.47 14.72 -5.41
C LYS A 33 4.99 14.71 -5.29
N GLU A 34 5.57 15.82 -4.83
CA GLU A 34 6.99 15.94 -4.55
C GLU A 34 7.48 14.97 -3.45
N MET A 35 6.57 14.41 -2.64
CA MET A 35 6.89 13.38 -1.64
C MET A 35 6.87 11.96 -2.19
N GLU A 36 6.31 11.70 -3.37
CA GLU A 36 6.24 10.34 -3.92
C GLU A 36 7.63 9.67 -4.04
N PRO A 37 8.69 10.34 -4.55
CA PRO A 37 10.01 9.73 -4.64
C PRO A 37 10.57 9.35 -3.27
N THR A 38 10.48 10.27 -2.30
CA THR A 38 10.95 10.04 -0.93
C THR A 38 10.17 8.94 -0.23
N ALA A 39 8.84 8.92 -0.36
CA ALA A 39 8.01 7.87 0.22
C ALA A 39 8.34 6.49 -0.38
N THR A 40 8.59 6.44 -1.69
CA THR A 40 8.97 5.20 -2.40
C THR A 40 10.35 4.72 -1.99
N GLU A 41 11.33 5.62 -1.86
CA GLU A 41 12.69 5.28 -1.42
C GLU A 41 12.70 4.69 -0.01
N ILE A 42 12.02 5.34 0.94
CA ILE A 42 11.89 4.84 2.32
C ILE A 42 11.18 3.49 2.31
N LEU A 43 10.09 3.36 1.54
CA LEU A 43 9.34 2.11 1.45
C LEU A 43 10.25 0.98 0.99
N GLN A 44 10.95 1.17 -0.12
CA GLN A 44 11.84 0.16 -0.71
C GLN A 44 12.98 -0.23 0.24
N SER A 45 13.51 0.70 1.02
CA SER A 45 14.61 0.42 1.95
C SER A 45 14.27 -0.60 3.05
N ASP A 46 12.99 -0.75 3.40
CA ASP A 46 12.56 -1.63 4.51
C ASP A 46 11.22 -2.33 4.22
N ILE A 47 10.89 -2.55 2.94
CA ILE A 47 9.55 -2.96 2.51
C ILE A 47 9.09 -4.28 3.16
N LYS A 48 9.94 -5.31 3.17
CA LYS A 48 9.60 -6.62 3.73
C LYS A 48 9.20 -6.52 5.20
N HIS A 49 9.99 -5.78 5.98
CA HIS A 49 9.68 -5.54 7.38
C HIS A 49 8.40 -4.70 7.52
N PHE A 50 8.29 -3.58 6.80
CA PHE A 50 7.13 -2.69 6.84
C PHE A 50 5.80 -3.43 6.57
N LEU A 51 5.75 -4.27 5.53
CA LEU A 51 4.57 -5.06 5.16
C LEU A 51 4.10 -6.00 6.29
N SER A 52 5.00 -6.45 7.16
CA SER A 52 4.67 -7.31 8.30
C SER A 52 4.12 -6.55 9.52
N THR A 53 4.30 -5.23 9.57
CA THR A 53 3.95 -4.40 10.72
C THR A 53 2.45 -4.10 10.82
N ASN A 54 2.00 -3.69 12.00
CA ASN A 54 0.66 -3.13 12.16
C ASN A 54 0.50 -1.76 11.48
N ASP A 55 1.58 -1.02 11.26
CA ASP A 55 1.52 0.27 10.56
C ASP A 55 1.03 0.09 9.12
N PHE A 56 1.43 -1.00 8.44
CA PHE A 56 0.91 -1.33 7.11
C PHE A 56 -0.61 -1.62 7.13
N LYS A 57 -1.08 -2.38 8.12
CA LYS A 57 -2.51 -2.73 8.26
C LYS A 57 -3.41 -1.51 8.50
N LEU A 58 -2.85 -0.45 9.07
CA LEU A 58 -3.53 0.82 9.37
C LEU A 58 -3.54 1.81 8.19
N LEU A 59 -2.96 1.46 7.04
CA LEU A 59 -2.93 2.33 5.88
C LEU A 59 -4.31 2.51 5.26
N ASP A 60 -4.55 3.71 4.74
CA ASP A 60 -5.74 4.02 3.94
C ASP A 60 -5.71 3.25 2.61
N ARG A 61 -6.88 2.86 2.13
CA ARG A 61 -7.05 2.15 0.84
C ARG A 61 -6.32 2.84 -0.32
N LYS A 62 -6.32 4.18 -0.40
CA LYS A 62 -5.61 4.91 -1.46
C LYS A 62 -4.10 4.69 -1.42
N ILE A 63 -3.54 4.56 -0.21
CA ILE A 63 -2.12 4.27 -0.03
C ILE A 63 -1.82 2.82 -0.44
N ILE A 64 -2.69 1.87 -0.10
CA ILE A 64 -2.57 0.48 -0.57
C ILE A 64 -2.60 0.44 -2.11
N GLU A 65 -3.54 1.15 -2.73
CA GLU A 65 -3.61 1.27 -4.20
C GLU A 65 -2.35 1.89 -4.80
N PHE A 66 -1.78 2.90 -4.16
CA PHE A 66 -0.51 3.49 -4.58
C PHE A 66 0.62 2.45 -4.55
N ILE A 67 0.76 1.70 -3.45
CA ILE A 67 1.80 0.67 -3.30
C ILE A 67 1.66 -0.41 -4.36
N LEU A 68 0.44 -0.93 -4.59
CA LEU A 68 0.19 -1.96 -5.61
C LEU A 68 0.53 -1.50 -7.04
N LYS A 69 0.46 -0.18 -7.30
CA LYS A 69 0.78 0.40 -8.61
C LYS A 69 2.28 0.64 -8.83
N LEU A 70 3.12 0.59 -7.79
CA LEU A 70 4.56 0.83 -7.93
C LEU A 70 5.18 -0.25 -8.81
N GLU A 71 5.73 0.13 -9.97
CA GLU A 71 6.31 -0.80 -10.96
C GLU A 71 7.47 -1.63 -10.42
N HIS A 72 8.22 -1.07 -9.47
CA HIS A 72 9.40 -1.69 -8.88
C HIS A 72 9.30 -1.70 -7.36
N LEU A 73 9.24 -2.90 -6.79
CA LEU A 73 9.34 -3.18 -5.36
C LEU A 73 10.31 -4.35 -5.19
N ASP A 74 11.22 -4.26 -4.23
CA ASP A 74 12.23 -5.30 -3.96
C ASP A 74 11.65 -6.44 -3.10
N ILE A 75 10.54 -7.03 -3.57
CA ILE A 75 9.81 -8.14 -2.95
C ILE A 75 9.21 -9.05 -4.02
N GLU A 76 8.89 -10.27 -3.62
CA GLU A 76 8.09 -11.15 -4.47
C GLU A 76 6.62 -10.74 -4.42
N GLU A 77 5.91 -10.88 -5.54
CA GLU A 77 4.50 -10.48 -5.62
C GLU A 77 3.62 -11.30 -4.65
N ILE A 78 4.01 -12.53 -4.33
CA ILE A 78 3.32 -13.35 -3.33
C ILE A 78 3.43 -12.77 -1.90
N GLU A 79 4.57 -12.15 -1.55
CA GLU A 79 4.74 -11.47 -0.26
C GLU A 79 3.81 -10.25 -0.16
N LEU A 80 3.66 -9.51 -1.27
CA LEU A 80 2.73 -8.39 -1.36
C LEU A 80 1.28 -8.84 -1.26
N TRP A 81 0.93 -9.98 -1.86
CA TRP A 81 -0.39 -10.59 -1.76
C TRP A 81 -0.73 -10.96 -0.31
N TRP A 82 0.18 -11.62 0.41
CA TRP A 82 -0.04 -11.95 1.82
C TRP A 82 -0.22 -10.71 2.69
N ALA A 83 0.57 -9.66 2.46
CA ALA A 83 0.40 -8.39 3.16
C ALA A 83 -0.99 -7.79 2.88
N LEU A 84 -1.42 -7.78 1.61
CA LEU A 84 -2.74 -7.32 1.21
C LEU A 84 -3.86 -8.12 1.89
N MET A 85 -3.74 -9.45 2.00
CA MET A 85 -4.70 -10.29 2.73
C MET A 85 -4.74 -9.95 4.21
N SER A 86 -3.58 -9.70 4.82
CA SER A 86 -3.49 -9.25 6.21
C SER A 86 -4.20 -7.91 6.43
N TRP A 87 -4.01 -6.96 5.49
CA TRP A 87 -4.71 -5.67 5.52
C TRP A 87 -6.22 -5.83 5.34
N VAL A 88 -6.68 -6.68 4.42
CA VAL A 88 -8.12 -6.95 4.23
C VAL A 88 -8.73 -7.54 5.51
N LYS A 89 -8.09 -8.55 6.09
CA LYS A 89 -8.56 -9.20 7.33
C LYS A 89 -8.62 -8.22 8.51
N TYR A 90 -7.67 -7.27 8.57
CA TYR A 90 -7.67 -6.25 9.63
C TYR A 90 -8.78 -5.21 9.45
N ASN A 91 -9.04 -4.76 8.22
CA ASN A 91 -9.95 -3.65 7.94
C ASN A 91 -11.39 -4.07 7.65
N TYR A 92 -11.62 -5.35 7.35
CA TYR A 92 -12.93 -5.85 7.04
C TYR A 92 -13.22 -7.12 7.84
N ASP A 93 -14.21 -7.04 8.71
CA ASP A 93 -14.65 -8.18 9.52
C ASP A 93 -15.05 -9.38 8.64
N GLU A 94 -14.73 -10.58 9.12
CA GLU A 94 -15.18 -11.84 8.51
C GLU A 94 -16.72 -11.95 8.59
N ASP A 95 -17.35 -11.27 9.56
CA ASP A 95 -18.77 -11.29 9.87
C ASP A 95 -19.60 -10.27 9.07
N THR A 96 -19.11 -9.77 7.93
CA THR A 96 -19.98 -9.01 7.01
C THR A 96 -20.63 -9.98 6.02
N PRO A 97 -21.85 -10.50 6.31
CA PRO A 97 -22.46 -11.51 5.45
C PRO A 97 -22.66 -10.95 4.04
N GLY A 98 -22.08 -11.64 3.06
CA GLY A 98 -22.32 -11.40 1.63
C GLY A 98 -21.26 -10.59 0.89
N THR A 99 -20.12 -10.24 1.50
CA THR A 99 -19.00 -9.59 0.78
C THR A 99 -17.73 -10.43 0.81
N THR A 100 -17.39 -11.01 -0.34
CA THR A 100 -16.16 -11.76 -0.59
C THR A 100 -14.93 -10.85 -0.49
N VAL A 101 -13.74 -11.42 -0.25
CA VAL A 101 -12.46 -10.66 -0.31
C VAL A 101 -12.30 -9.99 -1.67
N ARG A 102 -12.75 -10.64 -2.74
CA ARG A 102 -12.70 -10.11 -4.10
C ARG A 102 -13.53 -8.83 -4.26
N GLU A 103 -14.71 -8.78 -3.67
CA GLU A 103 -15.55 -7.57 -3.68
C GLU A 103 -14.96 -6.45 -2.82
N LYS A 104 -14.38 -6.80 -1.65
CA LYS A 104 -13.69 -5.83 -0.78
C LYS A 104 -12.50 -5.18 -1.51
N LEU A 105 -11.70 -5.98 -2.21
CA LEU A 105 -10.56 -5.51 -2.99
C LEU A 105 -10.98 -4.76 -4.27
N GLY A 106 -12.02 -5.23 -4.96
CA GLY A 106 -12.54 -4.60 -6.17
C GLY A 106 -11.45 -4.33 -7.20
N ASN A 107 -11.35 -3.07 -7.66
CA ASN A 107 -10.37 -2.66 -8.67
C ASN A 107 -8.91 -2.81 -8.23
N MET A 108 -8.61 -2.98 -6.93
CA MET A 108 -7.23 -3.22 -6.49
C MET A 108 -6.64 -4.50 -7.06
N LEU A 109 -7.49 -5.50 -7.35
CA LEU A 109 -7.07 -6.77 -7.93
C LEU A 109 -6.41 -6.61 -9.31
N SER A 110 -6.76 -5.58 -10.08
CA SER A 110 -6.14 -5.36 -11.40
C SER A 110 -4.70 -4.86 -11.33
N TYR A 111 -4.25 -4.42 -10.14
CA TYR A 111 -2.87 -3.98 -9.94
C TYR A 111 -1.96 -5.09 -9.42
N VAL A 112 -2.53 -6.21 -8.94
CA VAL A 112 -1.76 -7.37 -8.50
C VAL A 112 -1.21 -8.10 -9.73
N ARG A 113 0.10 -8.34 -9.75
CA ARG A 113 0.78 -9.00 -10.87
C ARG A 113 0.74 -10.51 -10.72
N PHE A 114 -0.44 -11.12 -10.79
CA PHE A 114 -0.62 -12.57 -10.60
C PHE A 114 0.32 -13.45 -11.46
N LEU A 115 0.73 -12.96 -12.64
CA LEU A 115 1.67 -13.67 -13.51
C LEU A 115 3.12 -13.71 -12.99
N ALA A 116 3.46 -12.88 -12.00
CA ALA A 116 4.75 -12.90 -11.30
C ALA A 116 4.81 -13.94 -10.18
N MET A 117 3.68 -14.58 -9.85
CA MET A 117 3.63 -15.70 -8.90
C MET A 117 3.82 -17.02 -9.63
N SER A 118 4.31 -18.05 -8.94
CA SER A 118 4.29 -19.41 -9.45
C SER A 118 2.84 -19.93 -9.56
N GLN A 119 2.63 -20.93 -10.42
CA GLN A 119 1.31 -21.57 -10.54
C GLN A 119 0.82 -22.17 -9.22
N LYS A 120 1.75 -22.70 -8.41
CA LYS A 120 1.45 -23.26 -7.10
C LYS A 120 0.96 -22.18 -6.14
N GLU A 121 1.70 -21.09 -6.00
CA GLU A 121 1.32 -19.96 -5.13
C GLU A 121 -0.03 -19.38 -5.56
N PHE A 122 -0.23 -19.14 -6.85
CA PHE A 122 -1.50 -18.63 -7.34
C PHE A 122 -2.67 -19.58 -7.01
N ALA A 123 -2.52 -20.87 -7.29
CA ALA A 123 -3.57 -21.86 -7.03
C ALA A 123 -3.84 -22.06 -5.53
N GLU A 124 -2.80 -22.01 -4.69
CA GLU A 124 -2.91 -22.29 -3.26
C GLU A 124 -3.33 -21.07 -2.44
N GLU A 125 -2.92 -19.86 -2.83
CA GLU A 125 -3.03 -18.64 -2.03
C GLU A 125 -4.01 -17.61 -2.60
N VAL A 126 -4.26 -17.59 -3.93
CA VAL A 126 -5.12 -16.58 -4.57
C VAL A 126 -6.49 -17.15 -4.95
N VAL A 127 -6.52 -18.36 -5.54
CA VAL A 127 -7.78 -18.97 -6.01
C VAL A 127 -8.71 -19.31 -4.84
N LYS A 128 -8.14 -19.64 -3.67
CA LYS A 128 -8.90 -20.01 -2.46
C LYS A 128 -9.47 -18.81 -1.69
N THR A 129 -9.12 -17.58 -2.08
CA THR A 129 -9.54 -16.33 -1.44
C THR A 129 -10.82 -15.77 -2.07
#